data_AF-A0ABD2GP54-F1
#
_entry.id   AF-A0ABD2GP54-F1
#
_cell.length_a   1.000
_cell.length_b   1.000
_cell.length_c   1.000
_cell.angle_alpha   90.00
_cell.angle_beta   90.00
_cell.angle_gamma   90.00
#
_symmetry.space_group_name_H-M   'P 1'
#
loop_
_entity.id
_entity.type
_entity.pdbx_description
1 polymer ?
#
loop_
_entity_poly.entity_id
_entity_poly.type
_entity_poly.pdbx_seq_one_letter_code
_entity_poly.pdbx_strand_id
1 'polypeptide(L)'
;MGGEIQICLWREANLVPITDGMLIKVSHLRGRKSPTYGLSFHSTSFTEIELLSMTNKIKVEGLRILEGGDVELLQGNGTRITVARAIWLENYSIPVVAMPSWVNIKVENGKVSKVEKVDEDLA
;
A
#
# COMPACT_ATOMS: atom_id res chain seq x y z
N MET A 1 10.22 11.90 12.19
CA MET A 1 10.15 11.04 13.39
C MET A 1 8.87 10.23 13.30
N GLY A 2 8.95 8.96 12.89
CA GLY A 2 7.81 8.06 12.96
C GLY A 2 7.73 7.52 14.38
N GLY A 3 6.64 7.80 15.10
CA GLY A 3 6.38 7.21 16.40
C GLY A 3 5.60 5.91 16.21
N GLU A 4 6.06 4.82 16.80
CA GLU A 4 5.29 3.58 16.88
C GLU A 4 4.32 3.66 18.06
N ILE A 5 3.07 3.29 17.84
CA ILE A 5 2.02 3.27 18.87
C ILE A 5 1.27 1.95 18.76
N GLN A 6 1.02 1.31 19.90
CA GLN A 6 0.29 0.05 19.97
C GLN A 6 -1.22 0.29 19.95
N ILE A 7 -1.93 -0.46 19.10
CA ILE A 7 -3.39 -0.48 19.02
C ILE A 7 -3.89 -1.90 19.26
N CYS A 8 -4.79 -2.09 20.24
CA CYS A 8 -5.45 -3.35 20.51
C CYS A 8 -6.88 -3.32 19.96
N LEU A 9 -7.15 -4.12 18.93
CA LEU A 9 -8.47 -4.27 18.32
C LEU A 9 -9.19 -5.49 18.91
N TRP A 10 -10.47 -5.32 19.25
CA TRP A 10 -11.32 -6.35 19.85
C TRP A 10 -12.63 -6.49 19.08
N ARG A 11 -13.23 -7.68 19.12
CA ARG A 11 -14.56 -7.97 18.56
C ARG A 11 -14.68 -7.56 17.09
N GLU A 12 -15.66 -6.72 16.74
CA GLU A 12 -15.97 -6.30 15.38
C GLU A 12 -14.80 -5.56 14.72
N ALA A 13 -14.05 -4.76 15.49
CA ALA A 13 -12.89 -4.03 14.99
C ALA A 13 -11.73 -4.98 14.58
N ASN A 14 -11.67 -6.21 15.11
CA ASN A 14 -10.68 -7.21 14.73
C ASN A 14 -11.08 -8.02 13.48
N LEU A 15 -12.31 -7.88 13.00
CA LEU A 15 -12.78 -8.59 11.80
C LEU A 15 -12.36 -7.90 10.50
N VAL A 16 -11.87 -6.66 10.57
CA VAL A 16 -11.37 -5.93 9.40
C VAL A 16 -10.01 -6.53 9.00
N PRO A 17 -9.88 -7.04 7.76
CA PRO A 17 -8.65 -7.71 7.32
C PRO A 17 -7.56 -6.66 7.05
N ILE A 18 -6.79 -6.34 8.08
CA ILE A 18 -5.64 -5.44 8.01
C ILE A 18 -4.39 -6.28 7.75
N THR A 19 -3.64 -5.94 6.70
CA THR A 19 -2.33 -6.52 6.38
C THR A 19 -1.26 -5.43 6.36
N ASP A 20 -0.01 -5.83 6.53
CA ASP A 20 1.12 -4.91 6.45
C ASP A 20 1.12 -4.13 5.12
N GLY A 21 1.43 -2.84 5.19
CA GLY A 21 1.42 -1.94 4.05
C GLY A 21 0.04 -1.34 3.68
N MET A 22 -1.03 -1.71 4.38
CA MET A 22 -2.33 -1.05 4.25
C MET A 22 -2.32 0.33 4.92
N LEU A 23 -2.73 1.35 4.17
CA LEU A 23 -3.07 2.63 4.79
C LEU A 23 -4.49 2.52 5.35
N ILE A 24 -4.61 2.69 6.66
CA ILE A 24 -5.90 2.67 7.35
C ILE A 24 -6.07 3.93 8.20
N LYS A 25 -7.31 4.36 8.35
CA LYS A 25 -7.71 5.33 9.36
C LYS A 25 -8.55 4.62 10.40
N VAL A 26 -8.16 4.74 11.66
CA VAL A 26 -8.88 4.16 12.79
C VAL A 26 -9.41 5.28 13.67
N SER A 27 -10.73 5.31 13.86
CA SER A 27 -11.44 6.35 14.60
C SER A 27 -12.08 5.80 15.88
N HIS A 28 -12.43 6.69 16.82
CA HIS A 28 -13.11 6.35 18.08
C HIS A 28 -12.35 5.32 18.94
N LEU A 29 -11.04 5.52 19.06
CA LEU A 29 -10.17 4.75 19.93
C LEU A 29 -10.12 5.34 21.34
N ARG A 30 -9.94 4.47 22.34
CA ARG A 30 -9.72 4.87 23.73
C ARG A 30 -8.25 4.79 24.08
N GLY A 31 -7.65 5.94 24.40
CA GLY A 31 -6.27 6.00 24.88
C GLY A 31 -6.15 5.43 26.29
N ARG A 32 -5.14 4.60 26.50
CA ARG A 32 -4.73 4.08 27.81
C ARG A 32 -3.23 4.21 27.95
N LYS A 33 -2.79 4.89 29.00
CA LYS A 33 -1.37 4.97 29.35
C LYS A 33 -1.05 3.80 30.27
N SER A 34 -0.24 2.87 29.78
CA SER A 34 0.30 1.78 30.59
C SER A 34 1.61 2.25 31.24
N PRO A 35 1.82 2.02 32.55
CA PRO A 35 3.10 2.30 33.19
C PRO A 35 4.27 1.54 32.55
N THR A 36 4.00 0.39 31.94
CA THR A 36 5.03 -0.54 31.43
C THR A 36 5.23 -0.43 29.91
N TYR A 37 4.18 -0.08 29.16
CA TYR A 37 4.19 -0.13 27.67
C TYR A 37 3.92 1.23 27.00
N GLY A 38 3.85 2.31 27.78
CA GLY A 38 3.62 3.65 27.24
C GLY A 38 2.18 3.89 26.80
N LEU A 39 2.00 4.74 25.78
CA LEU A 39 0.68 5.08 25.25
C LEU A 39 0.17 3.96 24.34
N SER A 40 -1.01 3.44 24.64
CA SER A 40 -1.70 2.43 23.84
C SER A 40 -3.12 2.88 23.54
N PHE A 41 -3.69 2.39 22.45
CA PHE A 41 -5.09 2.62 22.10
C PHE A 41 -5.85 1.31 22.07
N HIS A 42 -7.08 1.32 22.60
CA HIS A 42 -7.98 0.17 22.58
C HIS A 42 -9.20 0.51 21.73
N SER A 43 -9.70 -0.47 20.97
CA SER A 43 -10.99 -0.32 20.31
C SER A 43 -12.13 -0.19 21.31
N THR A 44 -13.17 0.51 20.89
CA THR A 44 -14.44 0.68 21.60
C THR A 44 -15.57 0.07 20.77
N SER A 45 -16.79 0.03 21.30
CA SER A 45 -17.97 -0.38 20.55
C SER A 45 -18.30 0.53 19.36
N PHE A 46 -17.65 1.70 19.26
CA PHE A 46 -17.85 2.69 18.20
C PHE A 46 -16.62 2.81 17.30
N THR A 47 -15.63 1.92 17.44
CA THR A 47 -14.42 1.98 16.61
C THR A 47 -14.76 1.70 15.15
N GLU A 48 -14.31 2.61 14.30
CA GLU A 48 -14.47 2.53 12.85
C GLU A 48 -13.09 2.43 12.22
N ILE A 49 -12.94 1.53 11.24
CA ILE A 49 -11.72 1.34 10.49
C ILE A 49 -12.06 1.59 9.02
N GLU A 50 -11.50 2.66 8.46
CA GLU A 50 -11.62 3.03 7.06
C GLU A 50 -10.34 2.59 6.32
N LEU A 51 -10.52 1.83 5.24
CA LEU A 51 -9.43 1.44 4.36
C LEU A 51 -9.17 2.57 3.37
N LEU A 52 -7.96 3.12 3.40
CA LEU A 52 -7.58 4.23 2.54
C LEU A 52 -6.84 3.71 1.31
N SER A 53 -7.13 4.32 0.16
CA SER A 53 -6.35 4.12 -1.06
C SER A 53 -5.27 5.18 -1.18
N MET A 54 -4.05 4.78 -1.54
CA MET A 54 -2.98 5.72 -1.91
C MET A 54 -2.65 5.57 -3.37
N THR A 55 -2.50 6.71 -4.05
CA THR A 55 -1.89 6.76 -5.38
C THR A 55 -0.49 7.34 -5.22
N ASN A 56 0.53 6.53 -5.52
CA ASN A 56 1.93 6.95 -5.47
C ASN A 56 2.48 7.04 -6.89
N LYS A 57 3.02 8.21 -7.25
CA LYS A 57 3.87 8.34 -8.44
C LYS A 57 5.22 7.72 -8.13
N ILE A 58 5.59 6.69 -8.87
CA ILE A 58 6.83 5.95 -8.65
C ILE A 58 7.71 5.99 -9.91
N LYS A 59 9.02 6.13 -9.72
CA LYS A 59 10.00 5.95 -10.79
C LYS A 59 10.38 4.48 -10.86
N VAL A 60 10.08 3.83 -11.97
CA VAL A 60 10.45 2.43 -12.20
C VAL A 60 11.87 2.39 -12.75
N GLU A 61 12.80 1.80 -12.01
CA GLU A 61 14.19 1.61 -12.46
C GLU A 61 14.40 0.26 -13.13
N GLY A 62 13.58 -0.72 -12.78
CA GLY A 62 13.64 -2.06 -13.34
C GLY A 62 12.29 -2.74 -13.32
N LEU A 63 12.11 -3.69 -14.23
CA LEU A 63 10.91 -4.50 -14.33
C LEU A 63 11.34 -5.95 -14.59
N ARG A 64 10.71 -6.89 -13.88
CA ARG A 64 10.84 -8.32 -14.18
C ARG A 64 9.46 -8.98 -14.21
N ILE A 65 9.33 -10.03 -15.01
CA ILE A 65 8.12 -10.84 -15.09
C ILE A 65 8.37 -12.09 -14.24
N LEU A 66 7.47 -12.37 -13.30
CA LEU A 66 7.52 -13.54 -12.43
C LEU A 66 6.92 -14.77 -13.12
N GLU A 67 7.22 -15.95 -12.61
CA GLU A 67 6.53 -17.19 -13.00
C GLU A 67 5.04 -17.06 -12.68
N GLY A 68 4.18 -17.11 -13.70
CA GLY A 68 2.75 -16.77 -13.60
C GLY A 68 2.35 -15.51 -14.37
N GLY A 69 3.33 -14.71 -14.82
CA GLY A 69 3.11 -13.54 -15.67
C GLY A 69 2.81 -12.25 -14.92
N ASP A 70 2.83 -12.28 -13.59
CA ASP A 70 2.81 -11.07 -12.75
C ASP A 70 4.08 -10.26 -12.95
N VAL A 71 3.97 -8.95 -12.72
CA VAL A 71 5.03 -7.99 -12.99
C VAL A 71 5.58 -7.46 -11.69
N GLU A 72 6.87 -7.62 -11.45
CA GLU A 72 7.55 -6.99 -10.32
C GLU A 72 8.33 -5.74 -10.79
N LEU A 73 8.08 -4.63 -10.12
CA LEU A 73 8.68 -3.33 -10.37
C LEU A 73 9.72 -3.02 -9.30
N LEU A 74 10.89 -2.56 -9.73
CA LEU A 74 11.93 -2.02 -8.87
C LEU A 74 11.83 -0.50 -8.82
N GLN A 75 11.63 0.04 -7.62
CA GLN A 75 11.69 1.48 -7.36
C GLN A 75 13.13 1.94 -7.13
N GLY A 76 13.40 3.23 -7.34
CA GLY A 76 14.74 3.81 -7.10
C GLY A 76 15.20 3.85 -5.63
N ASN A 77 14.34 3.51 -4.68
CA ASN A 77 14.74 3.29 -3.27
C ASN A 77 15.09 1.82 -2.98
N GLY A 78 15.14 0.95 -3.99
CA GLY A 78 15.38 -0.49 -3.85
C GLY A 78 14.15 -1.33 -3.46
N THR A 79 12.98 -0.71 -3.27
CA THR A 79 11.73 -1.42 -2.95
C THR A 79 11.17 -2.13 -4.18
N ARG A 80 10.64 -3.33 -3.96
CA ARG A 80 10.00 -4.14 -5.01
C ARG A 80 8.48 -4.13 -4.83
N ILE A 81 7.74 -3.93 -5.91
CA ILE A 81 6.28 -3.96 -5.93
C ILE A 81 5.82 -4.99 -6.93
N THR A 82 5.00 -5.95 -6.49
CA THR A 82 4.36 -6.91 -7.40
C THR A 82 3.00 -6.39 -7.84
N VAL A 83 2.78 -6.41 -9.15
CA VAL A 83 1.54 -6.03 -9.83
C VAL A 83 0.98 -7.26 -10.52
N ALA A 84 -0.29 -7.56 -10.26
CA ALA A 84 -0.96 -8.67 -10.92
C ALA A 84 -1.01 -8.44 -12.44
N ARG A 85 -0.79 -9.51 -13.22
CA ARG A 85 -0.77 -9.45 -14.69
C ARG A 85 -2.00 -8.76 -15.28
N ALA A 86 -3.18 -9.09 -14.75
CA ALA A 86 -4.45 -8.53 -15.24
C ALA A 86 -4.46 -6.99 -15.14
N ILE A 87 -3.99 -6.46 -14.01
CA ILE A 87 -3.94 -5.01 -13.73
C ILE A 87 -2.87 -4.34 -14.60
N TRP A 88 -1.73 -5.01 -14.80
CA TRP A 88 -0.68 -4.51 -15.67
C TRP A 88 -1.14 -4.38 -17.13
N LEU A 89 -1.83 -5.42 -17.63
CA LEU A 89 -2.29 -5.50 -19.02
C LEU A 89 -3.41 -4.50 -19.38
N GLU A 90 -4.06 -3.87 -18.40
CA GLU A 90 -5.03 -2.81 -18.67
C GLU A 90 -4.39 -1.58 -19.33
N ASN A 91 -3.13 -1.30 -19.02
CA ASN A 91 -2.44 -0.08 -19.45
C ASN A 91 -1.10 -0.34 -20.15
N TYR A 92 -0.55 -1.56 -20.09
CA TYR A 92 0.76 -1.89 -20.65
C TYR A 92 0.77 -3.25 -21.37
N SER A 93 1.53 -3.34 -22.46
CA SER A 93 1.77 -4.59 -23.19
C SER A 93 3.04 -5.29 -22.69
N ILE A 94 3.04 -6.63 -22.65
CA ILE A 94 4.25 -7.45 -22.47
C ILE A 94 4.74 -7.87 -23.87
N PRO A 95 6.04 -7.77 -24.23
CA PRO A 95 7.19 -7.46 -23.38
C PRO A 95 7.53 -5.97 -23.31
N VAL A 96 7.83 -5.48 -22.11
CA VAL A 96 8.28 -4.10 -21.88
C VAL A 96 9.79 -4.04 -22.13
N VAL A 97 10.19 -3.77 -23.37
CA VAL A 97 11.58 -3.44 -23.69
C VAL A 97 11.82 -1.96 -23.37
N ALA A 98 12.52 -1.73 -22.26
CA ALA A 98 13.29 -0.55 -21.86
C ALA A 98 12.63 0.84 -21.87
N MET A 99 12.39 1.39 -20.67
CA MET A 99 13.00 2.65 -20.18
C MET A 99 12.34 3.06 -18.84
N PRO A 100 13.05 3.80 -17.97
CA PRO A 100 12.49 4.29 -16.73
C PRO A 100 11.28 5.18 -17.05
N SER A 101 10.10 4.65 -16.77
CA SER A 101 8.83 5.35 -16.96
C SER A 101 8.29 5.67 -15.58
N TRP A 102 7.77 6.88 -15.42
CA TRP A 102 6.98 7.22 -14.25
C TRP A 102 5.62 6.56 -14.37
N VAL A 103 5.20 5.88 -13.31
CA VAL A 103 3.88 5.26 -13.25
C VAL A 103 3.19 5.67 -11.96
N ASN A 104 1.90 5.95 -12.03
CA ASN A 104 1.06 6.10 -10.86
C ASN A 104 0.57 4.71 -10.46
N ILE A 105 0.93 4.27 -9.27
CA ILE A 105 0.41 3.03 -8.70
C ILE A 105 -0.62 3.39 -7.65
N LYS A 106 -1.84 2.91 -7.86
CA LYS A 106 -2.88 2.91 -6.84
C LYS A 106 -2.79 1.62 -6.04
N VAL A 107 -2.66 1.75 -4.72
CA VAL A 107 -2.68 0.64 -3.77
C VAL A 107 -3.96 0.73 -2.96
N GLU A 108 -4.73 -0.35 -2.98
CA GLU A 108 -5.94 -0.55 -2.18
C GLU A 108 -5.79 -1.86 -1.43
N ASN A 109 -6.04 -1.83 -0.12
CA ASN A 109 -5.92 -3.01 0.75
C ASN A 109 -4.54 -3.69 0.67
N GLY A 110 -3.47 -2.90 0.57
CA GLY A 110 -2.09 -3.42 0.54
C GLY A 110 -1.72 -4.11 -0.77
N LYS A 111 -2.62 -4.11 -1.75
CA LYS A 111 -2.42 -4.67 -3.08
C LYS A 111 -2.49 -3.56 -4.12
N VAL A 112 -1.69 -3.69 -5.17
CA VAL A 112 -1.81 -2.81 -6.32
C VAL A 112 -3.17 -3.06 -6.97
N SER A 113 -4.00 -2.02 -7.06
CA SER A 113 -5.31 -2.07 -7.69
C SER A 113 -5.36 -1.38 -9.05
N LYS A 114 -4.44 -0.45 -9.33
CA LYS A 114 -4.33 0.22 -10.63
C LYS A 114 -2.91 0.68 -10.90
N VAL A 115 -2.51 0.67 -12.18
CA VAL A 115 -1.27 1.29 -12.65
C VAL A 115 -1.57 2.14 -13.88
N GLU A 116 -1.19 3.42 -13.84
CA GLU A 116 -1.37 4.36 -14.95
C GLU A 116 -0.03 4.95 -15.39
N LYS A 117 0.13 5.13 -16.69
CA LYS A 117 1.32 5.79 -17.25
C LYS A 117 1.27 7.27 -16.95
N VAL A 118 2.40 7.81 -16.49
CA VAL A 118 2.60 9.25 -16.41
C VAL A 118 3.45 9.62 -17.61
N ASP A 119 2.85 10.32 -18.57
CA ASP A 119 3.65 11.03 -19.55
C ASP A 119 4.35 12.18 -18.81
N GLU A 120 5.68 12.12 -18.79
CA GLU A 120 6.48 13.24 -18.30
C GLU A 120 6.30 14.35 -19.34
N ASP A 121 5.49 15.36 -19.00
CA ASP A 121 5.62 16.65 -19.68
C ASP A 121 7.07 17.08 -19.49
N LEU A 122 7.81 17.08 -20.60
CA LEU A 122 9.16 17.62 -20.74
C LEU A 122 9.16 19.05 -20.18
N ALA A 123 9.67 19.21 -18.95
CA ALA A 123 10.12 20.49 -18.42
C ALA A 123 11.61 20.65 -18.71
#